data_AF-A0A3D5S5B9-F1
#
_entry.id   AF-A0A3D5S5B9-F1
#
_cell.length_a   1.000
_cell.length_b   1.000
_cell.length_c   1.000
_cell.angle_alpha   90.00
_cell.angle_beta   90.00
_cell.angle_gamma   90.00
#
_symmetry.space_group_name_H-M   'P 1'
#
loop_
_entity.id
_entity.type
_entity.pdbx_description
1 polymer ?
#
loop_
_entity_poly.entity_id
_entity_poly.type
_entity_poly.pdbx_seq_one_letter_code
_entity_poly.pdbx_strand_id
1 'polypeptide(L)'
;MEIRKIIGIAFIAGSLITIGIFITQTEFSIQLQDWISFNYYMQFAPFVICIMLFYCGLYLIRKNPKSNFALAIFGYTIFELVALDWIGIVPNNLGTITTILFGCCAIIALWIAHTNLLNLKRLSWPEVLISIFIGALESLLLFYLNSIG
;
A
#
# COMPACT_ATOMS: atom_id res chain seq x y z
N MET A 1 -18.40 -13.86 -14.61
CA MET A 1 -17.68 -13.73 -13.32
C MET A 1 -17.93 -12.32 -12.80
N GLU A 2 -18.33 -12.13 -11.54
CA GLU A 2 -18.64 -10.78 -11.04
C GLU A 2 -17.43 -9.86 -11.12
N ILE A 3 -17.61 -8.63 -11.60
CA ILE A 3 -16.53 -7.64 -11.81
C ILE A 3 -15.67 -7.44 -10.56
N ARG A 4 -16.31 -7.48 -9.38
CA ARG A 4 -15.65 -7.45 -8.07
C ARG A 4 -14.59 -8.54 -7.90
N LYS A 5 -14.91 -9.78 -8.29
CA LYS A 5 -13.98 -10.91 -8.18
C LYS A 5 -12.82 -10.80 -9.17
N ILE A 6 -13.09 -10.26 -10.37
CA ILE A 6 -12.05 -10.03 -11.38
C ILE A 6 -11.04 -9.02 -10.87
N ILE A 7 -11.50 -7.87 -10.37
CA ILE A 7 -10.63 -6.83 -9.78
C ILE A 7 -9.87 -7.41 -8.59
N GLY A 8 -10.55 -8.15 -7.71
CA GLY A 8 -9.91 -8.75 -6.54
C GLY A 8 -8.81 -9.74 -6.89
N ILE A 9 -9.02 -10.58 -7.91
CA ILE A 9 -7.99 -11.52 -8.39
C ILE A 9 -6.84 -10.77 -9.07
N ALA A 10 -7.13 -9.72 -9.85
CA ALA A 10 -6.09 -8.89 -10.45
C ALA A 10 -5.20 -8.24 -9.37
N PHE A 11 -5.79 -7.74 -8.29
CA PHE A 11 -5.06 -7.15 -7.17
C PHE A 11 -4.21 -8.19 -6.44
N ILE A 12 -4.76 -9.37 -6.16
CA ILE A 12 -3.99 -10.47 -5.56
C ILE A 12 -2.83 -10.89 -6.48
N ALA A 13 -3.07 -11.08 -7.78
CA ALA A 13 -2.03 -11.45 -8.73
C ALA A 13 -0.92 -10.39 -8.77
N GLY A 14 -1.28 -9.10 -8.89
CA GLY A 14 -0.34 -7.99 -8.85
C GLY A 14 0.49 -7.95 -7.56
N SER A 15 -0.15 -8.19 -6.41
CA SER A 15 0.56 -8.25 -5.12
C SER A 15 1.54 -9.42 -5.02
N LEU A 16 1.17 -10.62 -5.47
CA LEU A 16 2.04 -11.79 -5.40
C LEU A 16 3.23 -11.68 -6.36
N ILE A 17 3.01 -11.14 -7.56
CA ILE A 17 4.08 -10.90 -8.54
C ILE A 17 5.08 -9.88 -7.97
N THR A 18 4.60 -8.78 -7.43
CA THR A 18 5.46 -7.73 -6.86
C THR A 18 6.20 -8.19 -5.60
N ILE A 19 5.58 -9.00 -4.73
CA ILE A 19 6.28 -9.67 -3.62
C ILE A 19 7.44 -10.52 -4.16
N GLY A 20 7.20 -11.32 -5.20
CA GLY A 20 8.25 -12.15 -5.81
C GLY A 20 9.44 -11.31 -6.30
N ILE A 21 9.17 -10.14 -6.88
CA ILE A 21 10.21 -9.19 -7.31
C ILE A 21 10.96 -8.64 -6.09
N PHE A 22 10.27 -8.13 -5.08
CA PHE A 22 10.92 -7.50 -3.93
C PHE A 22 11.75 -8.47 -3.07
N ILE A 23 11.35 -9.75 -2.97
CA ILE A 23 12.18 -10.78 -2.32
C ILE A 23 13.57 -10.86 -2.95
N THR A 24 13.66 -10.74 -4.28
CA THR A 24 14.95 -10.81 -5.00
C THR A 24 15.79 -9.54 -4.86
N GLN A 25 15.20 -8.43 -4.41
CA GLN A 25 15.85 -7.13 -4.23
C GLN A 25 16.22 -6.85 -2.77
N THR A 26 15.70 -7.64 -1.84
CA THR A 26 15.90 -7.43 -0.39
C THR A 26 17.13 -8.20 0.07
N GLU A 27 18.05 -7.49 0.71
CA GLU A 27 19.23 -8.10 1.33
C GLU A 27 18.91 -8.46 2.79
N PHE A 28 18.89 -9.75 3.10
CA PHE A 28 18.66 -10.21 4.46
C PHE A 28 19.97 -10.26 5.24
N SER A 29 20.07 -9.46 6.31
CA SER A 29 21.22 -9.49 7.21
C SER A 29 20.97 -10.44 8.38
N ILE A 30 22.00 -11.23 8.69
CA ILE A 30 22.03 -12.11 9.87
C ILE A 30 22.45 -11.30 11.12
N GLN A 31 23.01 -10.10 10.96
CA GLN A 31 23.50 -9.27 12.06
C GLN A 31 22.37 -8.45 12.66
N LEU A 32 22.10 -8.64 13.96
CA LEU A 32 21.01 -7.95 14.67
C LEU A 32 21.16 -6.42 14.67
N GLN A 33 22.39 -5.91 14.53
CA GLN A 33 22.67 -4.47 14.51
C GLN A 33 22.08 -3.79 13.27
N ASP A 34 22.07 -4.47 12.12
CA ASP A 34 21.51 -3.94 10.88
C ASP A 34 19.99 -3.79 10.96
N TRP A 35 19.33 -4.60 11.80
CA TRP A 35 17.87 -4.60 11.97
C TRP A 35 17.34 -3.31 12.60
N ILE A 36 18.21 -2.57 13.29
CA ILE A 36 17.91 -1.29 13.90
C ILE A 36 18.12 -0.15 12.89
N SER A 37 18.85 -0.39 11.79
CA SER A 37 19.14 0.65 10.81
C SER A 37 17.90 0.99 9.96
N PHE A 38 17.67 2.27 9.78
CA PHE A 38 16.58 2.77 8.95
C PHE A 38 16.67 2.26 7.51
N ASN A 39 17.87 2.23 6.92
CA ASN A 39 18.09 1.75 5.56
C ASN A 39 17.69 0.28 5.39
N TYR A 40 17.94 -0.56 6.40
CA TYR A 40 17.51 -1.95 6.38
C TYR A 40 15.98 -2.05 6.48
N TYR A 41 15.36 -1.29 7.39
CA TYR A 41 13.91 -1.29 7.53
C TYR A 41 13.20 -0.80 6.25
N MET A 42 13.74 0.22 5.59
CA MET A 42 13.17 0.78 4.37
C MET A 42 13.12 -0.22 3.21
N GLN A 43 13.89 -1.31 3.23
CA GLN A 43 13.76 -2.37 2.22
C GLN A 43 12.43 -3.14 2.34
N PHE A 44 11.78 -3.09 3.51
CA PHE A 44 10.55 -3.83 3.80
C PHE A 44 9.26 -3.05 3.53
N ALA A 45 9.31 -1.73 3.41
CA ALA A 45 8.13 -0.90 3.10
C ALA A 45 7.40 -1.32 1.81
N PRO A 46 8.08 -1.71 0.71
CA PRO A 46 7.41 -2.25 -0.48
C PRO A 46 6.54 -3.48 -0.19
N PHE A 47 6.94 -4.34 0.75
CA PHE A 47 6.17 -5.52 1.14
C PHE A 47 4.89 -5.14 1.87
N VAL A 48 4.92 -4.10 2.71
CA VAL A 48 3.73 -3.59 3.41
C VAL A 48 2.67 -3.19 2.39
N ILE A 49 3.07 -2.48 1.34
CA ILE A 49 2.19 -2.05 0.25
C ILE A 49 1.65 -3.25 -0.53
N CYS A 50 2.49 -4.25 -0.85
CA CYS A 50 2.02 -5.49 -1.47
C CYS A 50 0.97 -6.21 -0.59
N ILE A 51 1.20 -6.29 0.71
CA ILE A 51 0.28 -6.93 1.66
C ILE A 51 -1.05 -6.17 1.70
N MET A 52 -1.03 -4.82 1.70
CA MET A 52 -2.24 -4.02 1.59
C MET A 52 -3.04 -4.36 0.32
N LEU A 53 -2.37 -4.40 -0.85
CA LEU A 53 -3.02 -4.73 -2.12
C LEU A 53 -3.59 -6.16 -2.12
N PHE A 54 -2.88 -7.12 -1.54
CA PHE A 54 -3.35 -8.49 -1.37
C PHE A 54 -4.65 -8.54 -0.55
N TYR A 55 -4.70 -7.85 0.60
CA TYR A 55 -5.89 -7.78 1.45
C TYR A 55 -7.05 -7.04 0.77
N CYS A 56 -6.79 -5.98 -0.01
CA CYS A 56 -7.80 -5.34 -0.84
C CYS A 56 -8.45 -6.36 -1.78
N GLY A 57 -7.64 -7.16 -2.48
CA GLY A 57 -8.16 -8.18 -3.38
C GLY A 57 -8.95 -9.28 -2.66
N LEU A 58 -8.46 -9.74 -1.51
CA LEU A 58 -9.15 -10.75 -0.69
C LEU A 58 -10.51 -10.25 -0.18
N TYR A 59 -10.56 -9.01 0.29
CA TYR A 59 -11.78 -8.38 0.79
C TYR A 59 -12.81 -8.19 -0.33
N LEU A 60 -12.37 -7.78 -1.51
CA LEU A 60 -13.22 -7.72 -2.70
C LEU A 60 -13.83 -9.09 -3.04
N ILE A 61 -13.02 -10.15 -3.10
CA ILE A 61 -13.53 -11.49 -3.41
C ILE A 61 -14.58 -11.95 -2.39
N ARG A 62 -14.31 -11.72 -1.10
CA ARG A 62 -15.20 -12.09 0.02
C ARG A 62 -16.39 -11.16 0.20
N LYS A 63 -16.50 -10.06 -0.58
CA LYS A 63 -17.53 -9.03 -0.42
C LYS A 63 -17.56 -8.49 1.04
N ASN A 64 -16.38 -8.31 1.63
CA ASN A 64 -16.28 -7.87 3.02
C ASN A 64 -16.76 -6.41 3.16
N PRO A 65 -17.53 -6.04 4.21
CA PRO A 65 -17.95 -4.65 4.42
C PRO A 65 -16.77 -3.68 4.57
N LYS A 66 -15.59 -4.13 5.01
CA LYS A 66 -14.39 -3.30 5.14
C LYS A 66 -13.61 -3.10 3.83
N SER A 67 -14.10 -3.62 2.70
CA SER A 67 -13.39 -3.55 1.42
C SER A 67 -13.09 -2.12 0.97
N ASN A 68 -14.08 -1.21 1.02
CA ASN A 68 -13.87 0.18 0.61
C ASN A 68 -12.87 0.91 1.50
N PHE A 69 -12.85 0.60 2.79
CA PHE A 69 -11.88 1.16 3.73
C PHE A 69 -10.46 0.67 3.45
N ALA A 70 -10.28 -0.64 3.21
CA ALA A 70 -8.97 -1.19 2.84
C ALA A 70 -8.46 -0.60 1.51
N LEU A 71 -9.34 -0.47 0.50
CA LEU A 71 -9.01 0.16 -0.78
C LEU A 71 -8.60 1.63 -0.61
N ALA A 72 -9.26 2.36 0.28
CA ALA A 72 -8.90 3.74 0.60
C ALA A 72 -7.51 3.83 1.24
N ILE A 73 -7.22 2.99 2.25
CA ILE A 73 -5.89 2.95 2.89
C ILE A 73 -4.80 2.69 1.85
N PHE A 74 -4.95 1.64 1.04
CA PHE A 74 -3.97 1.32 0.00
C PHE A 74 -3.79 2.48 -0.99
N GLY A 75 -4.90 3.04 -1.48
CA GLY A 75 -4.86 4.12 -2.45
C GLY A 75 -4.15 5.37 -1.93
N TYR A 76 -4.51 5.82 -0.73
CA TYR A 76 -3.88 6.99 -0.11
C TYR A 76 -2.41 6.75 0.22
N THR A 77 -2.04 5.57 0.72
CA THR A 77 -0.65 5.21 1.01
C THR A 77 0.24 5.37 -0.23
N ILE A 78 -0.21 4.91 -1.40
CA ILE A 78 0.55 5.07 -2.66
C ILE A 78 0.69 6.55 -3.05
N PHE A 79 -0.41 7.31 -2.98
CA PHE A 79 -0.37 8.73 -3.35
C PHE A 79 0.49 9.55 -2.40
N GLU A 80 0.45 9.24 -1.12
CA GLU A 80 1.27 9.89 -0.10
C GLU A 80 2.74 9.55 -0.28
N LEU A 81 3.08 8.29 -0.54
CA LEU A 81 4.46 7.89 -0.85
C LEU A 81 5.02 8.67 -2.06
N VAL A 82 4.24 8.76 -3.15
CA VAL A 82 4.65 9.53 -4.34
C VAL A 82 4.75 11.02 -4.04
N ALA A 83 3.79 11.58 -3.29
CA ALA A 83 3.80 12.99 -2.93
C ALA A 83 5.00 13.35 -2.03
N LEU A 84 5.32 12.51 -1.03
CA LEU A 84 6.43 12.67 -0.10
C LEU A 84 7.79 12.55 -0.80
N ASP A 85 7.90 11.65 -1.79
CA ASP A 85 9.09 11.52 -2.64
C ASP A 85 9.29 12.76 -3.52
N TRP A 86 8.21 13.27 -4.13
CA TRP A 86 8.26 14.48 -4.95
C TRP A 86 8.69 15.74 -4.20
N ILE A 87 8.35 15.86 -2.91
CA ILE A 87 8.80 16.96 -2.06
C ILE A 87 10.12 16.67 -1.33
N GLY A 88 10.72 15.50 -1.56
CA GLY A 88 12.05 15.13 -1.05
C GLY A 88 12.09 14.76 0.44
N ILE A 89 10.98 14.36 1.06
CA ILE A 89 10.95 13.96 2.48
C ILE A 89 11.27 12.47 2.65
N VAL A 90 10.61 11.59 1.89
CA VAL A 90 10.79 10.13 1.98
C VAL A 90 11.09 9.58 0.60
N PRO A 91 12.22 8.89 0.38
CA PRO A 91 12.54 8.35 -0.94
C PRO A 91 11.60 7.22 -1.32
N ASN A 92 11.16 7.20 -2.57
CA ASN A 92 10.36 6.11 -3.11
C ASN A 92 11.24 4.88 -3.42
N ASN A 93 11.07 3.84 -2.61
CA ASN A 93 11.79 2.58 -2.68
C ASN A 93 11.10 1.49 -3.54
N LEU A 94 9.98 1.78 -4.20
CA LEU A 94 9.25 0.81 -5.03
C LEU A 94 9.89 0.57 -6.40
N GLY A 95 10.66 1.55 -6.88
CA GLY A 95 11.13 1.62 -8.27
C GLY A 95 10.05 2.06 -9.26
N THR A 96 10.45 2.71 -10.35
CA THR A 96 9.53 3.44 -11.25
C THR A 96 8.41 2.56 -11.82
N ILE A 97 8.72 1.34 -12.26
CA ILE A 97 7.73 0.44 -12.87
C ILE A 97 6.67 0.03 -11.85
N THR A 98 7.08 -0.32 -10.62
CA THR A 98 6.16 -0.73 -9.57
C THR A 98 5.33 0.43 -9.07
N THR A 99 5.92 1.63 -8.97
CA THR A 99 5.19 2.86 -8.63
C THR A 99 4.08 3.14 -9.64
N ILE A 100 4.34 3.00 -10.94
CA ILE A 100 3.30 3.19 -11.98
C ILE A 100 2.20 2.12 -11.84
N LEU A 101 2.59 0.85 -11.66
CA LEU A 101 1.63 -0.25 -11.49
C LEU A 101 0.72 -0.02 -10.28
N PHE A 102 1.30 0.26 -9.11
CA PHE A 102 0.55 0.53 -7.90
C PHE A 102 -0.23 1.83 -7.97
N GLY A 103 0.26 2.85 -8.66
CA GLY A 103 -0.48 4.08 -8.94
C GLY A 103 -1.76 3.81 -9.72
N CYS A 104 -1.70 2.99 -10.77
CA CYS A 104 -2.90 2.56 -11.51
C CYS A 104 -3.88 1.79 -10.60
N CYS A 105 -3.38 0.86 -9.78
CA CYS A 105 -4.20 0.14 -8.80
C CYS A 105 -4.82 1.10 -7.77
N ALA A 106 -4.08 2.11 -7.31
CA ALA A 106 -4.51 3.09 -6.33
C ALA A 106 -5.64 3.97 -6.85
N ILE A 107 -5.53 4.43 -8.10
CA ILE A 107 -6.61 5.18 -8.78
C ILE A 107 -7.90 4.34 -8.81
N ILE A 108 -7.79 3.08 -9.25
CA ILE A 108 -8.94 2.17 -9.30
C ILE A 108 -9.50 1.92 -7.89
N ALA A 109 -8.64 1.72 -6.90
CA ALA A 109 -9.02 1.47 -5.52
C ALA A 109 -9.79 2.66 -4.91
N LEU A 110 -9.27 3.88 -5.05
CA LEU A 110 -9.93 5.09 -4.57
C LEU A 110 -11.25 5.35 -5.31
N TRP A 111 -11.27 5.14 -6.63
CA TRP A 111 -12.50 5.26 -7.41
C TRP A 111 -13.59 4.34 -6.87
N ILE A 112 -13.28 3.06 -6.66
CA ILE A 112 -14.23 2.08 -6.10
C ILE A 112 -14.66 2.47 -4.68
N ALA A 113 -13.70 2.86 -3.83
CA ALA A 113 -13.95 3.16 -2.43
C ALA A 113 -14.90 4.35 -2.25
N HIS A 114 -14.71 5.43 -3.02
CA HIS A 114 -15.50 6.66 -2.91
C HIS A 114 -16.84 6.60 -3.63
N THR A 115 -16.88 6.01 -4.83
CA THR A 115 -18.15 5.88 -5.59
C THR A 115 -19.06 4.78 -5.02
N ASN A 116 -18.50 3.89 -4.20
CA ASN A 116 -19.15 2.66 -3.76
C ASN A 116 -19.72 1.83 -4.92
N LEU A 117 -19.02 1.81 -6.06
CA LEU A 117 -19.48 1.20 -7.31
C LEU A 117 -19.92 -0.26 -7.15
N LEU A 118 -19.30 -0.99 -6.22
CA LEU A 118 -19.53 -2.42 -6.01
C LEU A 118 -20.65 -2.71 -4.99
N ASN A 119 -21.43 -1.69 -4.60
CA ASN A 119 -22.51 -1.78 -3.61
C ASN A 119 -22.07 -2.47 -2.32
N LEU A 120 -20.93 -2.02 -1.80
CA LEU A 120 -20.35 -2.43 -0.51
C LEU A 120 -20.77 -1.42 0.58
N LYS A 121 -20.20 -1.53 1.78
CA LYS A 121 -20.40 -0.51 2.83
C LYS A 121 -19.76 0.79 2.35
N ARG A 122 -20.54 1.88 2.29
CA ARG A 122 -20.02 3.21 1.95
C ARG A 122 -18.94 3.61 2.95
N LEU A 123 -17.90 4.26 2.42
CA LEU A 123 -16.84 4.83 3.23
C LEU A 123 -17.41 6.05 3.99
N SER A 124 -17.28 6.04 5.30
CA SER A 124 -17.67 7.17 6.14
C SER A 124 -16.57 8.22 6.18
N TRP A 125 -16.93 9.48 6.47
CA TRP A 125 -15.95 10.56 6.62
C TRP A 125 -14.81 10.26 7.61
N PRO A 126 -15.07 9.67 8.81
CA PRO A 126 -13.99 9.27 9.70
C PRO A 126 -13.08 8.21 9.08
N GLU A 127 -13.64 7.24 8.34
CA GLU A 127 -12.85 6.21 7.66
C GLU A 127 -11.96 6.81 6.56
N VAL A 128 -12.43 7.84 5.85
CA VAL A 128 -11.59 8.60 4.89
C VAL A 128 -10.40 9.24 5.61
N LEU A 129 -10.66 10.00 6.68
CA LEU A 129 -9.59 10.66 7.44
C LEU A 129 -8.59 9.64 7.99
N ILE A 130 -9.08 8.57 8.62
CA ILE A 130 -8.23 7.49 9.13
C ILE A 130 -7.39 6.87 8.01
N SER A 131 -7.96 6.67 6.81
CA SER A 131 -7.22 6.07 5.70
C SER A 131 -6.07 6.95 5.19
N ILE A 132 -6.24 8.27 5.19
CA ILE A 132 -5.19 9.25 4.89
C ILE A 132 -4.14 9.24 6.01
N PHE A 133 -4.59 9.30 7.27
CA PHE A 133 -3.66 9.29 8.41
C PHE A 133 -2.80 8.02 8.48
N ILE A 134 -3.35 6.85 8.14
CA ILE A 134 -2.60 5.58 8.19
C ILE A 134 -1.46 5.57 7.17
N GLY A 135 -1.70 6.01 5.94
CA GLY A 135 -0.64 6.05 4.93
C GLY A 135 0.45 7.06 5.30
N ALA A 136 0.06 8.24 5.78
CA ALA A 136 1.01 9.27 6.17
C ALA A 136 1.82 8.85 7.40
N LEU A 137 1.19 8.17 8.37
CA LEU A 137 1.85 7.64 9.56
C LEU A 137 2.91 6.61 9.18
N GLU A 138 2.62 5.69 8.26
CA GLU A 138 3.58 4.67 7.83
C GLU A 138 4.87 5.30 7.30
N SER A 139 4.75 6.29 6.42
CA SER A 139 5.92 6.90 5.80
C SER A 139 6.65 7.89 6.74
N LEU A 140 5.93 8.66 7.56
CA LEU A 140 6.51 9.67 8.45
C LEU A 140 7.08 9.11 9.76
N LEU A 141 6.49 8.05 10.31
CA LEU A 141 6.99 7.40 11.53
C LEU A 141 8.40 6.87 11.30
N LEU A 142 8.63 6.25 10.14
CA LEU A 142 9.95 5.72 9.78
C LEU A 142 10.97 6.84 9.60
N PHE A 143 10.60 7.92 8.93
CA PHE A 143 11.46 9.10 8.80
C PHE A 143 11.82 9.71 10.16
N TYR A 144 10.86 9.82 11.07
CA TYR A 144 11.10 10.35 12.42
C TYR A 144 12.03 9.46 13.25
N LEU A 145 11.90 8.13 13.16
CA LEU A 145 12.80 7.19 13.82
C LEU A 145 14.25 7.32 13.33
N ASN A 146 14.44 7.65 12.04
CA ASN A 146 15.77 7.90 11.47
C ASN A 146 16.40 9.22 11.94
N SER A 147 15.63 10.26 12.26
CA SER A 147 16.21 11.56 12.61
C SER A 147 16.69 11.67 14.06
N ILE A 148 16.36 10.66 14.89
CA ILE A 148 16.66 10.63 16.33
C ILE A 148 17.74 9.58 16.66
N GLY A 149 17.98 8.62 15.77
CA GLY A 149 19.05 7.62 15.88
C GLY A 149 20.35 8.10 15.25
#